data_AF-A0A5C6FW06-F1
#
_entry.id   AF-A0A5C6FW06-F1
#
_cell.length_a   1.000
_cell.length_b   1.000
_cell.length_c   1.000
_cell.angle_alpha   90.00
_cell.angle_beta   90.00
_cell.angle_gamma   90.00
#
_symmetry.space_group_name_H-M   'P 1'
#
loop_
_entity.id
_entity.type
_entity.pdbx_description
1 polymer ?
#
loop_
_entity_poly.entity_id
_entity_poly.type
_entity_poly.pdbx_seq_one_letter_code
_entity_poly.pdbx_strand_id
1 'polypeptide(L)'
;MLKLTILRTWRGFSVGDTIQRPGGVADILIRRGIAELADADDAPPKKQAAKKPTAKKRTAKKRTAKATPKPTKAATKRRRPKPQRRTKR
;
A
#
# COMPACT_ATOMS: atom_id res chain seq x y z
N MET A 1 -18.12 17.64 10.21
CA MET A 1 -18.00 16.83 8.97
C MET A 1 -17.29 17.72 7.95
N LEU A 2 -16.20 17.27 7.33
CA LEU A 2 -15.30 18.13 6.55
C LEU A 2 -15.58 17.99 5.06
N LYS A 3 -15.60 19.11 4.33
CA LYS A 3 -15.60 19.13 2.86
C LYS A 3 -14.16 19.03 2.37
N LEU A 4 -13.92 18.17 1.40
CA LEU A 4 -12.60 17.88 0.86
C LEU A 4 -12.63 17.95 -0.66
N THR A 5 -11.62 18.56 -1.26
CA THR A 5 -11.39 18.54 -2.70
C THR A 5 -10.40 17.45 -3.04
N ILE A 6 -10.76 16.54 -3.96
CA ILE A 6 -9.90 15.45 -4.40
C ILE A 6 -8.79 15.98 -5.31
N LEU A 7 -7.53 15.76 -4.92
CA LEU A 7 -6.35 16.13 -5.71
C LEU A 7 -5.88 15.01 -6.63
N ARG A 8 -6.26 13.76 -6.33
CA ARG A 8 -5.86 12.56 -7.09
C ARG A 8 -7.00 11.56 -7.17
N THR A 9 -7.13 10.89 -8.31
CA THR A 9 -8.17 9.89 -8.55
C THR A 9 -8.22 8.87 -7.42
N TRP A 10 -9.38 8.75 -6.76
CA TRP A 10 -9.54 7.90 -5.57
C TRP A 10 -10.93 7.29 -5.53
N ARG A 11 -11.02 5.95 -5.46
CA ARG A 11 -12.29 5.23 -5.21
C ARG A 11 -13.46 5.64 -6.12
N GLY A 12 -13.18 6.03 -7.36
CA GLY A 12 -14.18 6.47 -8.34
C GLY A 12 -14.43 7.98 -8.36
N PHE A 13 -13.78 8.75 -7.49
CA PHE A 13 -13.74 10.21 -7.56
C PHE A 13 -12.60 10.67 -8.45
N SER A 14 -12.89 11.67 -9.27
CA SER A 14 -11.96 12.36 -10.15
C SER A 14 -11.27 13.52 -9.43
N VAL A 15 -10.17 13.99 -10.01
CA VAL A 15 -9.48 15.20 -9.52
C VAL A 15 -10.42 16.40 -9.67
N GLY A 16 -10.57 17.20 -8.61
CA GLY A 16 -11.49 18.32 -8.52
C GLY A 16 -12.83 17.98 -7.86
N ASP A 17 -13.16 16.71 -7.69
CA ASP A 17 -14.41 16.32 -7.03
C ASP A 17 -14.40 16.76 -5.56
N THR A 18 -15.51 17.33 -5.10
CA THR A 18 -15.68 17.71 -3.70
C THR A 18 -16.50 16.64 -2.97
N ILE A 19 -15.95 16.07 -1.90
CA ILE A 19 -16.60 15.04 -1.08
C ILE A 19 -16.70 15.49 0.38
N GLN A 20 -17.73 15.02 1.09
CA GLN A 20 -17.87 15.24 2.54
C GLN A 20 -17.54 13.97 3.30
N ARG A 21 -16.61 14.05 4.27
CA ARG A 21 -16.19 12.90 5.08
C ARG A 21 -16.02 13.29 6.57
N PRO A 22 -16.18 12.32 7.49
CA PRO A 22 -15.85 12.53 8.90
C PRO A 22 -14.34 12.71 9.09
N GLY A 23 -13.95 13.37 10.20
CA GLY A 23 -12.57 13.80 10.48
C GLY A 23 -11.52 12.70 10.32
N GLY A 24 -11.75 11.51 10.87
CA GLY A 24 -10.77 10.43 10.79
C GLY A 24 -10.43 9.99 9.35
N VAL A 25 -11.42 9.95 8.45
CA VAL A 25 -11.18 9.62 7.03
C VAL A 25 -10.57 10.82 6.30
N ALA A 26 -11.04 12.03 6.62
CA ALA A 26 -10.50 13.26 6.06
C ALA A 26 -9.00 13.42 6.36
N ASP A 27 -8.59 13.21 7.60
CA ASP A 27 -7.19 13.29 8.02
C ASP A 27 -6.30 12.30 7.27
N ILE A 28 -6.78 11.08 7.03
CA ILE A 28 -6.04 10.07 6.26
C ILE A 28 -5.87 10.52 4.81
N LEU A 29 -6.93 11.07 4.20
CA LEU A 29 -6.89 11.55 2.82
C LEU A 29 -5.95 12.75 2.66
N ILE A 30 -5.95 13.67 3.63
CA ILE A 30 -5.06 14.84 3.66
C ILE A 30 -3.61 14.41 3.90
N ARG A 31 -3.35 13.57 4.91
CA ARG A 31 -1.99 13.07 5.21
C ARG A 31 -1.36 12.32 4.03
N ARG A 32 -2.17 11.67 3.19
CA ARG A 32 -1.71 10.97 1.99
C ARG A 32 -1.63 11.86 0.75
N GLY A 33 -2.01 13.13 0.83
CA GLY A 33 -2.05 14.05 -0.32
C GLY A 33 -3.04 13.62 -1.39
N ILE A 34 -4.14 12.97 -0.99
CA ILE A 34 -5.22 12.53 -1.88
C ILE A 34 -6.31 13.61 -1.97
N ALA A 35 -6.56 14.33 -0.87
CA ALA A 35 -7.55 15.38 -0.80
C ALA A 35 -7.06 16.56 0.07
N GLU A 36 -7.62 17.75 -0.14
CA GLU A 36 -7.37 18.95 0.66
C GLU A 36 -8.68 19.48 1.25
N LEU A 37 -8.62 20.29 2.33
CA LEU A 37 -9.81 20.92 2.89
C LEU A 37 -10.39 21.92 1.89
N ALA A 38 -11.69 21.78 1.62
CA ALA A 38 -12.43 22.76 0.84
C ALA A 38 -12.95 23.85 1.78
N ASP A 39 -12.05 24.67 2.30
CA ASP A 39 -12.41 25.92 2.97
C ASP A 39 -12.69 26.98 1.91
N ALA A 40 -13.73 27.80 2.12
CA ALA A 40 -14.20 28.83 1.19
C ALA A 40 -13.27 30.05 1.05
N ASP A 41 -11.98 29.92 1.39
CA ASP A 41 -10.93 30.90 1.17
C ASP A 41 -10.15 30.49 -0.09
N ASP A 42 -10.80 30.71 -1.24
CA ASP A 42 -10.21 30.65 -2.57
C ASP A 42 -9.16 31.79 -2.70
N ALA A 43 -8.01 31.63 -2.04
CA ALA A 43 -6.80 32.30 -2.46
C ALA A 43 -6.27 31.50 -3.66
N PRO A 44 -6.25 32.07 -4.88
CA PRO A 44 -5.88 31.36 -6.09
C PRO A 44 -4.49 30.73 -5.93
N PRO A 45 -4.27 29.53 -6.49
CA PRO A 45 -3.13 28.68 -6.17
C PRO A 45 -1.83 29.45 -6.33
N LYS A 46 -1.12 29.69 -5.21
CA LYS A 46 0.28 30.13 -5.25
C LYS A 46 1.04 29.08 -6.04
N LYS A 47 1.31 29.41 -7.31
CA LYS A 47 2.20 28.77 -8.26
C LYS A 47 3.30 28.01 -7.53
N GLN A 48 3.16 26.68 -7.40
CA GLN A 48 4.31 25.83 -7.13
C GLN A 48 5.17 25.87 -8.38
N ALA A 49 6.21 26.71 -8.31
CA ALA A 49 7.24 26.85 -9.31
C ALA A 49 7.68 25.45 -9.80
N ALA A 50 7.71 25.29 -11.12
CA ALA A 50 8.16 24.09 -11.80
C ALA A 50 9.46 23.56 -11.19
N LYS A 51 9.35 22.51 -10.37
CA LYS A 51 10.52 21.72 -9.99
C LYS A 51 10.93 20.93 -11.21
N LYS A 52 12.01 21.41 -11.83
CA LYS A 52 12.75 20.77 -12.94
C LYS A 52 12.78 19.25 -12.76
N PRO A 53 12.59 18.45 -13.81
CA PRO A 53 12.76 17.01 -13.72
C PRO A 53 14.24 16.70 -13.51
N THR A 54 14.66 16.45 -12.27
CA THR A 54 15.94 15.76 -12.04
C THR A 54 15.75 14.32 -12.49
N ALA A 55 16.14 14.04 -13.73
CA ALA A 55 16.23 12.70 -14.28
C ALA A 55 17.19 11.86 -13.42
N LYS A 56 16.65 11.15 -12.43
CA LYS A 56 17.37 10.05 -11.78
C LYS A 56 17.51 8.95 -12.84
N LYS A 57 18.69 8.88 -13.46
CA LYS A 57 19.14 7.74 -14.27
C LYS A 57 18.94 6.47 -13.42
N ARG A 58 17.92 5.67 -13.73
CA ARG A 58 17.80 4.31 -13.19
C ARG A 58 18.86 3.48 -13.88
N THR A 59 20.00 3.26 -13.23
CA THR A 59 20.93 2.20 -13.65
C THR A 59 20.17 0.88 -13.61
N ALA A 60 19.94 0.30 -14.77
CA ALA A 60 19.35 -1.02 -14.93
C ALA A 60 20.27 -2.05 -14.25
N LYS A 61 19.96 -2.40 -13.00
CA LYS A 61 20.62 -3.52 -12.33
C LYS A 61 20.08 -4.79 -12.97
N LYS A 62 20.74 -5.26 -14.02
CA LYS A 62 20.60 -6.61 -14.58
C LYS A 62 20.66 -7.61 -13.42
N ARG A 63 19.52 -8.20 -13.03
CA ARG A 63 19.54 -9.44 -12.24
C ARG A 63 19.73 -10.57 -13.23
N THR A 64 20.98 -10.99 -13.38
CA THR A 64 21.36 -12.22 -14.09
C THR A 64 20.66 -13.41 -13.45
N ALA A 65 19.91 -14.15 -14.26
CA ALA A 65 19.36 -15.44 -13.90
C ALA A 65 20.48 -16.48 -13.77
N LYS A 66 20.58 -17.10 -12.59
CA LYS A 66 21.22 -18.40 -12.26
C LYS A 66 21.09 -18.54 -10.74
N ALA A 67 20.57 -19.59 -10.13
CA ALA A 67 20.39 -20.95 -10.56
C ALA A 67 19.13 -21.54 -9.91
N THR A 68 18.41 -22.36 -10.66
CA THR A 68 17.51 -23.40 -10.15
C THR A 68 18.34 -24.44 -9.39
N PRO A 69 17.97 -24.79 -8.16
CA PRO A 69 18.08 -26.18 -7.73
C PRO A 69 16.67 -26.80 -7.78
N LYS A 70 16.46 -27.77 -8.68
CA LYS A 70 15.39 -28.78 -8.51
C LYS A 70 15.96 -29.97 -7.68
N PRO A 71 15.16 -30.98 -7.31
CA PRO A 71 14.72 -31.24 -5.95
C PRO A 71 15.37 -32.50 -5.36
N THR A 72 15.75 -32.50 -4.09
CA THR A 72 16.07 -33.76 -3.40
C THR A 72 14.90 -34.17 -2.52
N LYS A 73 14.11 -35.13 -3.03
CA LYS A 73 13.31 -36.03 -2.20
C LYS A 73 14.29 -36.81 -1.32
N ALA A 74 14.47 -36.38 -0.08
CA ALA A 74 15.02 -37.24 0.97
C ALA A 74 13.88 -37.67 1.89
N ALA A 75 13.29 -38.81 1.56
CA ALA A 75 12.54 -39.62 2.52
C ALA A 75 13.47 -40.01 3.67
N THR A 76 13.01 -40.00 4.92
CA THR A 76 13.34 -41.04 5.93
C THR A 76 12.48 -40.89 7.20
N LYS A 77 11.62 -41.90 7.38
CA LYS A 77 11.17 -42.57 8.63
C LYS A 77 10.50 -41.72 9.73
N ARG A 78 9.19 -41.96 9.96
CA ARG A 78 8.68 -42.85 11.03
C ARG A 78 9.29 -42.48 12.39
N ARG A 79 8.52 -41.96 13.33
CA ARG A 79 7.80 -42.80 14.30
C ARG A 79 6.57 -42.08 14.89
N ARG A 80 5.42 -42.71 14.69
CA ARG A 80 4.17 -42.43 15.38
C ARG A 80 4.22 -43.19 16.72
N PRO A 81 4.20 -42.55 17.90
CA PRO A 81 3.95 -43.30 19.13
C PRO A 81 2.45 -43.58 19.23
N LYS A 82 2.08 -44.85 19.13
CA LYS A 82 0.84 -45.44 19.67
C LYS A 82 1.13 -46.91 19.91
N PRO A 83 0.47 -47.62 20.86
CA PRO A 83 -0.30 -47.19 22.03
C PRO A 83 0.21 -47.89 23.31
N GLN A 84 -0.27 -47.55 24.50
CA GLN A 84 -0.31 -48.53 25.59
C GLN A 84 -1.64 -48.47 26.34
N ARG A 85 -2.03 -49.66 26.75
CA ARG A 85 -3.38 -50.20 26.86
C ARG A 85 -3.73 -50.26 28.36
N ARG A 86 -4.89 -49.71 28.72
CA ARG A 86 -5.86 -50.26 29.69
C ARG A 86 -5.32 -50.78 31.05
N THR A 87 -5.74 -50.14 32.13
CA THR A 87 -6.17 -50.84 33.35
C THR A 87 -7.49 -50.26 33.84
N LYS A 88 -8.48 -51.13 34.02
CA LYS A 88 -9.73 -50.86 34.75
C LYS A 88 -9.36 -50.67 36.24
N ARG A 89 -9.98 -49.70 36.90
CA ARG A 89 -10.53 -49.87 38.24
C ARG A 89 -11.86 -49.14 38.28
#